data_AF-A0A7Y6UG99-F1
#
_entry.id   AF-A0A7Y6UG99-F1
#
_cell.length_a   1.000
_cell.length_b   1.000
_cell.length_c   1.000
_cell.angle_alpha   90.00
_cell.angle_beta   90.00
_cell.angle_gamma   90.00
#
_symmetry.space_group_name_H-M   'P 1'
#
loop_
_entity.id
_entity.type
_entity.pdbx_description
1 polymer ?
#
loop_
_entity_poly.entity_id
_entity_poly.type
_entity_poly.pdbx_seq_one_letter_code
_entity_poly.pdbx_strand_id
1 'polypeptide(L)'
;MPSSIIVHGGAGQVTPDRHDRLREGVRRAAAAGDAILVGGGSALDAVVAAVRVLEDDPEFNAGTGSALTRDGTVETDASVMDGPTQRVGAVAAVPDLGNAIALARAVLDRGEHVILSGRPAWHFAAEVGITPAPPGALVVERARVRLKSELARLANPSDRSGDNSGGTVGAVARDHAGRFAAATSTGGIV
;
A
#
# COMPACT_ATOMS: atom_id res chain seq x y z
N MET A 1 28.55 0.30 -1.46
CA MET A 1 28.00 1.45 -2.21
C MET A 1 27.09 2.25 -1.28
N PRO A 2 26.81 3.55 -1.52
CA PRO A 2 25.81 4.26 -0.73
C PRO A 2 24.45 3.57 -0.93
N SER A 3 23.75 3.36 0.18
CA SER A 3 22.35 2.93 0.17
C SER A 3 21.44 4.13 -0.10
N SER A 4 20.23 3.87 -0.56
CA SER A 4 19.25 4.91 -0.90
C SER A 4 17.85 4.34 -0.92
N ILE A 5 16.86 5.13 -0.50
CA ILE A 5 15.44 4.81 -0.62
C ILE A 5 14.66 6.00 -1.19
N ILE A 6 13.69 5.70 -2.05
CA ILE A 6 12.72 6.65 -2.58
C ILE A 6 11.32 6.12 -2.27
N VAL A 7 10.43 7.00 -1.81
CA VAL A 7 9.06 6.68 -1.40
C VAL A 7 8.09 7.65 -2.05
N HIS A 8 6.92 7.16 -2.48
CA HIS A 8 5.81 8.00 -2.92
C HIS A 8 4.52 7.70 -2.15
N GLY A 9 3.75 8.74 -1.87
CA GLY A 9 2.43 8.66 -1.22
C GLY A 9 1.25 8.65 -2.20
N GLY A 10 1.51 8.61 -3.51
CA GLY A 10 0.49 8.60 -4.55
C GLY A 10 0.41 9.91 -5.34
N ALA A 11 -0.32 9.86 -6.46
CA ALA A 11 -0.44 10.95 -7.40
C ALA A 11 -1.91 11.41 -7.50
N GLY A 12 -2.13 12.72 -7.47
CA GLY A 12 -3.47 13.26 -7.54
C GLY A 12 -3.59 14.68 -7.01
N GLN A 13 -4.83 15.19 -6.98
CA GLN A 13 -5.13 16.48 -6.39
C GLN A 13 -5.07 16.37 -4.86
N VAL A 14 -4.25 17.22 -4.25
CA VAL A 14 -4.10 17.29 -2.80
C VAL A 14 -4.50 18.69 -2.36
N THR A 15 -5.50 18.78 -1.49
CA THR A 15 -5.92 20.04 -0.90
C THR A 15 -4.81 20.62 -0.02
N PRO A 16 -4.59 21.96 -0.02
CA PRO A 16 -3.48 22.58 0.71
C PRO A 16 -3.40 22.21 2.19
N ASP A 17 -4.54 22.01 2.86
CA ASP A 17 -4.63 21.64 4.27
C ASP A 17 -4.07 20.25 4.59
N ARG A 18 -3.86 19.40 3.58
CA ARG A 18 -3.30 18.05 3.71
C ARG A 18 -1.82 17.95 3.36
N HIS A 19 -1.25 18.99 2.74
CA HIS A 19 0.11 18.94 2.18
C HIS A 19 1.15 18.55 3.23
N ASP A 20 1.11 19.17 4.40
CA ASP A 20 2.10 18.93 5.45
C ASP A 20 1.96 17.55 6.08
N ARG A 21 0.71 17.08 6.30
CA ARG A 21 0.46 15.72 6.82
C ARG A 21 0.96 14.64 5.87
N LEU A 22 0.71 14.78 4.57
CA LEU A 22 1.16 13.84 3.56
C LEU A 22 2.69 13.85 3.39
N ARG A 23 3.31 15.04 3.38
CA ARG A 23 4.77 15.14 3.35
C ARG A 23 5.40 14.48 4.56
N GLU A 24 4.80 14.67 5.74
CA GLU A 24 5.30 14.06 6.97
C GLU A 24 5.12 12.53 6.96
N GLY A 25 3.98 12.01 6.47
CA GLY A 25 3.79 10.58 6.28
C GLY A 25 4.84 9.94 5.36
N VAL A 26 5.13 10.59 4.22
CA VAL A 26 6.20 10.14 3.29
C VAL A 26 7.58 10.21 3.95
N ARG A 27 7.87 11.24 4.76
CA ARG A 27 9.14 11.33 5.50
C ARG A 27 9.28 10.20 6.53
N ARG A 28 8.23 9.90 7.29
CA ARG A 28 8.25 8.78 8.25
C ARG A 28 8.50 7.45 7.54
N ALA A 29 7.84 7.22 6.41
CA ALA A 29 8.03 6.02 5.61
C ALA A 29 9.45 5.90 5.06
N ALA A 30 10.00 6.98 4.50
CA ALA A 30 11.38 7.01 4.04
C ALA A 30 12.37 6.77 5.18
N ALA A 31 12.16 7.39 6.35
CA ALA A 31 13.00 7.20 7.53
C ALA A 31 12.98 5.76 8.05
N ALA A 32 11.81 5.09 8.03
CA ALA A 32 11.69 3.69 8.46
C ALA A 32 12.48 2.74 7.54
N GLY A 33 12.40 2.94 6.23
CA GLY A 33 13.19 2.16 5.28
C GLY A 33 14.69 2.50 5.34
N ASP A 34 15.04 3.78 5.51
CA ASP A 34 16.42 4.23 5.65
C ASP A 34 17.09 3.67 6.90
N ALA A 35 16.38 3.59 8.03
CA ALA A 35 16.88 2.98 9.26
C ALA A 35 17.29 1.52 9.06
N ILE A 36 16.55 0.76 8.24
CA ILE A 36 16.92 -0.62 7.88
C ILE A 36 18.20 -0.64 7.05
N LEU A 37 18.31 0.24 6.05
CA LEU A 37 19.48 0.31 5.18
C LEU A 37 20.74 0.70 5.97
N VAL A 38 20.66 1.75 6.79
CA VAL A 38 21.76 2.21 7.67
C VAL A 38 22.18 1.11 8.66
N GLY A 39 21.22 0.29 9.12
CA GLY A 39 21.50 -0.89 9.95
C GLY A 39 22.14 -2.07 9.21
N GLY A 40 22.42 -1.95 7.91
CA GLY A 40 22.99 -3.03 7.09
C GLY A 40 21.95 -4.03 6.57
N GLY A 41 20.65 -3.73 6.70
CA GLY A 41 19.56 -4.55 6.19
C GLY A 41 19.43 -4.54 4.67
N SER A 42 18.54 -5.40 4.16
CA SER A 42 18.35 -5.56 2.72
C SER A 42 17.45 -4.48 2.12
N ALA A 43 17.58 -4.25 0.81
CA ALA A 43 16.67 -3.38 0.07
C ALA A 43 15.21 -3.87 0.16
N LEU A 44 15.01 -5.20 0.17
CA LEU A 44 13.71 -5.85 0.27
C LEU A 44 13.03 -5.53 1.61
N ASP A 45 13.76 -5.60 2.71
CA ASP A 45 13.22 -5.27 4.04
C ASP A 45 12.93 -3.77 4.15
N ALA A 46 13.79 -2.93 3.57
CA ALA A 46 13.63 -1.48 3.57
C ALA A 46 12.34 -1.02 2.86
N VAL A 47 12.05 -1.55 1.67
CA VAL A 47 10.82 -1.16 0.94
C VAL A 47 9.55 -1.68 1.63
N VAL A 48 9.59 -2.87 2.22
CA VAL A 48 8.46 -3.42 2.99
C VAL A 48 8.17 -2.56 4.22
N ALA A 49 9.21 -2.15 4.96
CA ALA A 49 9.02 -1.29 6.13
C ALA A 49 8.48 0.10 5.75
N ALA A 50 8.99 0.70 4.68
CA ALA A 50 8.50 1.99 4.21
C ALA A 50 7.02 1.93 3.81
N VAL A 51 6.61 0.90 3.05
CA VAL A 51 5.21 0.75 2.63
C VAL A 51 4.29 0.44 3.82
N ARG A 52 4.72 -0.36 4.80
CA ARG A 52 3.92 -0.60 6.02
C ARG A 52 3.58 0.69 6.75
N VAL A 53 4.54 1.62 6.88
CA VAL A 53 4.28 2.93 7.50
C VAL A 53 3.21 3.72 6.75
N LEU A 54 3.15 3.60 5.43
CA LEU A 54 2.12 4.26 4.63
C LEU A 54 0.77 3.54 4.69
N GLU A 55 0.76 2.21 4.81
CA GLU A 55 -0.47 1.42 5.04
C GLU A 55 -1.09 1.66 6.42
N ASP A 56 -0.27 1.95 7.44
CA ASP A 56 -0.75 2.27 8.78
C ASP A 56 -1.24 3.73 8.90
N ASP A 57 -0.82 4.60 7.98
CA ASP A 57 -1.15 6.02 8.02
C ASP A 57 -2.48 6.30 7.30
N PRO A 58 -3.52 6.73 8.05
CA PRO A 58 -4.82 7.05 7.51
C PRO A 58 -4.80 8.37 6.73
N GLU A 59 -3.75 8.78 6.05
CA GLU A 59 -3.80 9.83 5.03
C GLU A 59 -3.63 9.25 3.61
N PHE A 60 -3.13 8.03 3.49
CA PHE A 60 -2.83 7.40 2.21
C PHE A 60 -3.93 6.42 1.78
N ASN A 61 -3.90 6.04 0.50
CA ASN A 61 -4.84 5.08 -0.08
C ASN A 61 -4.19 3.69 -0.16
N ALA A 62 -3.89 3.13 1.01
CA ALA A 62 -3.39 1.78 1.20
C ALA A 62 -3.66 1.37 2.65
N GLY A 63 -3.92 0.08 2.92
CA GLY A 63 -4.20 -0.39 4.27
C GLY A 63 -5.32 0.41 4.94
N THR A 64 -5.00 1.05 6.07
CA THR A 64 -5.88 1.97 6.78
C THR A 64 -6.15 3.21 5.95
N GLY A 65 -7.42 3.41 5.58
CA GLY A 65 -7.86 4.54 4.80
C GLY A 65 -7.69 4.42 3.29
N SER A 66 -7.55 3.17 2.83
CA SER A 66 -7.87 2.73 1.49
C SER A 66 -9.20 3.32 0.96
N ALA A 67 -9.25 3.52 -0.35
CA ALA A 67 -10.47 3.76 -1.09
C ALA A 67 -11.47 2.62 -0.82
N LEU A 68 -12.75 2.96 -0.89
CA LEU A 68 -13.81 2.00 -0.64
C LEU A 68 -14.30 1.42 -1.96
N THR A 69 -14.64 0.14 -1.93
CA THR A 69 -15.41 -0.48 -3.00
C THR A 69 -16.79 0.18 -3.11
N ARG A 70 -17.52 -0.15 -4.17
CA ARG A 70 -18.92 0.29 -4.34
C ARG A 70 -19.83 -0.05 -3.16
N ASP A 71 -19.52 -1.13 -2.46
CA ASP A 71 -20.29 -1.62 -1.30
C ASP A 71 -19.81 -0.98 0.02
N GLY A 72 -18.84 -0.06 -0.02
CA GLY A 72 -18.33 0.63 1.16
C GLY A 72 -17.33 -0.18 1.99
N THR A 73 -16.77 -1.25 1.43
CA THR A 73 -15.77 -2.12 2.07
C THR A 73 -14.35 -1.76 1.61
N VAL A 74 -13.34 -2.29 2.30
CA VAL A 74 -11.92 -2.15 1.91
C VAL A 74 -11.45 -3.43 1.24
N GLU A 75 -10.90 -3.29 0.03
CA GLU A 75 -10.16 -4.34 -0.67
C GLU A 75 -8.78 -3.78 -1.05
N THR A 76 -7.73 -4.55 -0.78
CA THR A 76 -6.35 -4.10 -0.94
C THR A 76 -5.57 -4.97 -1.92
N ASP A 77 -4.69 -4.31 -2.67
CA ASP A 77 -3.69 -4.93 -3.53
C ASP A 77 -2.29 -4.53 -3.06
N ALA A 78 -1.34 -5.45 -3.06
CA ALA A 78 0.06 -5.12 -2.81
C ALA A 78 1.00 -6.08 -3.53
N SER A 79 2.20 -5.60 -3.85
CA SER A 79 3.26 -6.42 -4.44
C SER A 79 4.64 -5.97 -4.00
N VAL A 80 5.57 -6.94 -3.98
CA VAL A 80 6.98 -6.71 -3.68
C VAL A 80 7.85 -7.56 -4.61
N MET A 81 8.96 -6.99 -5.06
CA MET A 81 9.94 -7.66 -5.92
C MET A 81 11.35 -7.54 -5.34
N ASP A 82 12.06 -8.67 -5.31
CA ASP A 82 13.49 -8.74 -5.02
C ASP A 82 14.29 -8.73 -6.34
N GLY A 83 15.07 -7.68 -6.59
CA GLY A 83 15.79 -7.49 -7.84
C GLY A 83 16.82 -8.58 -8.16
N PRO A 84 17.70 -8.97 -7.21
CA PRO A 84 18.72 -10.00 -7.43
C PRO A 84 18.17 -11.37 -7.82
N THR A 85 17.10 -11.82 -7.16
CA THR A 85 16.51 -13.15 -7.42
C THR A 85 15.38 -13.10 -8.46
N GLN A 86 14.92 -11.89 -8.81
CA GLN A 86 13.73 -11.65 -9.64
C GLN A 86 12.45 -12.29 -9.06
N ARG A 87 12.46 -12.67 -7.78
CA ARG A 87 11.28 -13.21 -7.10
C ARG A 87 10.30 -12.08 -6.82
N VAL A 88 9.03 -12.42 -6.94
CA VAL A 88 7.90 -11.52 -6.73
C VAL A 88 6.92 -12.21 -5.79
N GLY A 89 6.29 -11.43 -4.92
CA GLY A 89 5.10 -11.83 -4.20
C GLY A 89 4.06 -10.73 -4.29
N ALA A 90 2.81 -11.11 -4.51
CA ALA A 90 1.71 -10.19 -4.69
C ALA A 90 0.40 -10.73 -4.11
N VAL A 91 -0.45 -9.80 -3.71
CA VAL A 91 -1.84 -10.07 -3.35
C VAL A 91 -2.79 -9.08 -4.01
N ALA A 92 -4.01 -9.53 -4.32
CA ALA A 92 -5.01 -8.68 -4.98
C ALA A 92 -6.43 -8.93 -4.46
N ALA A 93 -7.23 -7.88 -4.36
CA ALA A 93 -8.61 -7.86 -3.89
C ALA A 93 -8.75 -8.55 -2.52
N VAL A 94 -7.82 -8.31 -1.60
CA VAL A 94 -7.86 -8.94 -0.27
C VAL A 94 -8.62 -8.05 0.70
N PRO A 95 -9.71 -8.56 1.31
CA PRO A 95 -10.53 -7.76 2.18
C PRO A 95 -9.87 -7.55 3.55
N ASP A 96 -10.10 -6.36 4.12
CA ASP A 96 -9.81 -6.01 5.52
C ASP A 96 -8.35 -6.26 5.97
N LEU A 97 -7.35 -6.16 5.09
CA LEU A 97 -5.94 -6.25 5.47
C LEU A 97 -5.35 -4.85 5.74
N GLY A 98 -4.93 -4.64 6.99
CA GLY A 98 -4.22 -3.43 7.39
C GLY A 98 -2.86 -3.29 6.70
N ASN A 99 -2.13 -4.41 6.54
CA ASN A 99 -0.81 -4.41 5.89
C ASN A 99 -0.72 -5.44 4.76
N ALA A 100 -1.27 -5.12 3.59
CA ALA A 100 -1.23 -5.98 2.42
C ALA A 100 0.20 -6.30 1.95
N ILE A 101 1.14 -5.36 2.11
CA ILE A 101 2.54 -5.59 1.73
C ILE A 101 3.22 -6.69 2.56
N ALA A 102 2.79 -6.88 3.82
CA ALA A 102 3.29 -7.97 4.66
C ALA A 102 2.87 -9.33 4.08
N LEU A 103 1.65 -9.43 3.58
CA LEU A 103 1.14 -10.64 2.96
C LEU A 103 1.81 -10.89 1.60
N ALA A 104 2.00 -9.85 0.79
CA ALA A 104 2.77 -9.94 -0.45
C ALA A 104 4.21 -10.42 -0.20
N ARG A 105 4.87 -9.95 0.86
CA ARG A 105 6.19 -10.46 1.27
C ARG A 105 6.13 -11.94 1.70
N ALA A 106 5.09 -12.35 2.42
CA ALA A 106 4.92 -13.75 2.78
C ALA A 106 4.71 -14.67 1.57
N VAL A 107 3.99 -14.21 0.53
CA VAL A 107 3.87 -14.91 -0.76
C VAL A 107 5.25 -15.05 -1.41
N LEU A 108 6.02 -13.95 -1.47
CA LEU A 108 7.39 -13.96 -1.98
C LEU A 108 8.23 -15.00 -1.24
N ASP A 109 8.25 -14.96 0.09
CA ASP A 109 9.11 -15.81 0.93
C ASP A 109 8.75 -17.30 0.80
N ARG A 110 7.44 -17.63 0.80
CA ARG A 110 6.92 -18.99 0.59
C ARG A 110 7.39 -19.58 -0.74
N GLY A 111 7.39 -18.77 -1.80
CA GLY A 111 7.98 -19.13 -3.10
C GLY A 111 7.21 -20.15 -3.94
N GLU A 112 6.04 -20.60 -3.49
CA GLU A 112 5.18 -21.54 -4.23
C GLU A 112 4.41 -20.84 -5.37
N HIS A 113 4.03 -19.58 -5.16
CA HIS A 113 3.23 -18.77 -6.07
C HIS A 113 3.77 -17.34 -6.14
N VAL A 114 3.49 -16.64 -7.24
CA VAL A 114 3.82 -15.22 -7.41
C VAL A 114 2.70 -14.32 -6.90
N ILE A 115 1.44 -14.75 -7.04
CA ILE A 115 0.27 -13.95 -6.69
C ILE A 115 -0.83 -14.82 -6.09
N LEU A 116 -1.48 -14.32 -5.04
CA LEU A 116 -2.73 -14.83 -4.50
C LEU A 116 -3.80 -13.74 -4.59
N SER A 117 -5.07 -14.10 -4.76
CA SER A 117 -6.13 -13.08 -4.85
C SER A 117 -7.38 -13.50 -4.10
N GLY A 118 -8.12 -12.51 -3.58
CA GLY A 118 -9.40 -12.67 -2.95
C GLY A 118 -9.35 -13.57 -1.72
N ARG A 119 -10.34 -14.45 -1.63
CA ARG A 119 -10.52 -15.35 -0.48
C ARG A 119 -9.33 -16.31 -0.24
N PRO A 120 -8.69 -16.91 -1.25
CA PRO A 120 -7.44 -17.64 -1.06
C PRO A 120 -6.31 -16.83 -0.39
N ALA A 121 -6.10 -15.58 -0.81
CA ALA A 121 -5.09 -14.71 -0.18
C ALA A 121 -5.47 -14.40 1.28
N TRP A 122 -6.76 -14.16 1.54
CA TRP A 122 -7.27 -13.94 2.88
C TRP A 122 -7.04 -15.14 3.81
N HIS A 123 -7.27 -16.37 3.33
CA HIS A 123 -6.97 -17.58 4.08
C HIS A 123 -5.47 -17.76 4.34
N PHE A 124 -4.64 -17.48 3.32
CA PHE A 124 -3.19 -17.52 3.45
C PHE A 124 -2.68 -16.54 4.53
N ALA A 125 -3.34 -15.39 4.73
CA ALA A 125 -2.98 -14.45 5.80
C ALA A 125 -2.98 -15.13 7.18
N ALA A 126 -4.03 -15.90 7.49
CA ALA A 126 -4.13 -16.64 8.74
C ALA A 126 -3.03 -17.72 8.86
N GLU A 127 -2.69 -18.41 7.78
CA GLU A 127 -1.64 -19.42 7.77
C GLU A 127 -0.25 -18.86 8.10
N VAL A 128 0.01 -17.60 7.72
CA VAL A 128 1.29 -16.91 7.98
C VAL A 128 1.23 -16.00 9.21
N GLY A 129 0.18 -16.10 10.02
CA GLY A 129 0.05 -15.34 11.27
C GLY A 129 -0.32 -13.86 11.10
N ILE A 130 -0.81 -13.46 9.93
CA ILE A 130 -1.33 -12.11 9.68
C ILE A 130 -2.84 -12.12 9.96
N THR A 131 -3.28 -11.30 10.92
CA THR A 131 -4.69 -11.22 11.31
C THR A 131 -5.37 -10.09 10.53
N PRO A 132 -6.41 -10.40 9.71
CA PRO A 132 -7.23 -9.37 9.10
C PRO A 132 -7.91 -8.49 10.15
N ALA A 133 -8.09 -7.21 9.83
CA ALA A 133 -8.78 -6.27 10.68
C ALA A 133 -10.28 -6.64 10.80
N PRO A 134 -10.95 -6.26 11.91
CA PRO A 134 -12.39 -6.38 11.98
C PRO A 134 -13.07 -5.57 10.86
N PRO A 135 -14.22 -6.01 10.34
CA PRO A 135 -14.94 -5.28 9.30
C PRO A 135 -15.15 -3.80 9.67
N GLY A 136 -14.78 -2.92 8.75
CA GLY A 136 -14.92 -1.47 8.92
C GLY A 136 -13.83 -0.78 9.76
N ALA A 137 -12.91 -1.53 10.39
CA ALA A 137 -11.84 -0.95 11.21
C ALA A 137 -10.83 -0.12 10.39
N LEU A 138 -10.66 -0.43 9.10
CA LEU A 138 -9.79 0.31 8.18
C LEU A 138 -10.49 1.49 7.49
N VAL A 139 -11.81 1.64 7.70
CA VAL A 139 -12.61 2.67 7.05
C VAL A 139 -12.50 3.99 7.80
N VAL A 140 -12.24 5.05 7.04
CA VAL A 140 -12.02 6.41 7.52
C VAL A 140 -13.03 7.36 6.87
N GLU A 141 -13.32 8.47 7.55
CA GLU A 141 -14.40 9.37 7.09
C GLU A 141 -14.11 9.98 5.71
N ARG A 142 -12.85 10.32 5.39
CA ARG A 142 -12.49 10.83 4.06
C ARG A 142 -12.86 9.84 2.94
N ALA A 143 -12.69 8.54 3.18
CA ALA A 143 -12.92 7.51 2.18
C ALA A 143 -14.43 7.32 1.95
N ARG A 144 -15.24 7.46 3.00
CA ARG A 144 -16.71 7.49 2.90
C ARG A 144 -17.22 8.70 2.13
N VAL A 145 -16.68 9.89 2.41
CA VAL A 145 -17.02 11.12 1.69
C VAL A 145 -16.66 10.98 0.21
N ARG A 146 -15.48 10.43 -0.10
CA ARG A 146 -15.05 10.17 -1.48
C ARG A 146 -15.98 9.21 -2.19
N LEU A 147 -16.32 8.07 -1.58
CA LEU A 147 -17.27 7.10 -2.15
C LEU A 147 -18.62 7.75 -2.47
N LYS A 148 -19.18 8.51 -1.52
CA LYS A 148 -20.46 9.20 -1.72
C LYS A 148 -20.40 10.20 -2.88
N SER A 149 -19.31 10.96 -2.99
CA SER A 149 -19.11 11.93 -4.07
C SER A 149 -19.03 11.25 -5.44
N GLU A 150 -18.25 10.18 -5.56
CA GLU A 150 -18.10 9.44 -6.82
C GLU A 150 -19.40 8.72 -7.22
N LEU A 151 -20.13 8.13 -6.27
CA LEU A 151 -21.44 7.53 -6.57
C LEU A 151 -22.46 8.57 -7.06
N ALA A 152 -22.47 9.77 -6.47
CA ALA A 152 -23.32 10.87 -6.93
C ALA A 152 -22.93 11.36 -8.34
N ARG A 153 -21.63 11.43 -8.63
CA ARG A 153 -21.11 11.77 -9.97
C ARG A 153 -21.49 10.71 -11.00
N LEU A 154 -21.31 9.43 -10.70
CA LEU A 154 -21.69 8.33 -11.59
C LEU A 154 -23.20 8.30 -11.89
N ALA A 155 -24.02 8.78 -10.96
CA ALA A 155 -25.46 8.96 -11.18
C ALA A 155 -25.81 10.17 -12.06
N ASN A 156 -24.87 11.09 -12.32
CA ASN A 156 -25.06 12.28 -13.15
C ASN A 156 -24.14 12.27 -14.39
N PRO A 157 -24.61 11.83 -15.56
CA PRO A 157 -23.81 11.72 -16.80
C PRO A 157 -23.19 13.04 -17.31
N SER A 158 -23.71 14.19 -16.84
CA SER A 158 -23.20 15.52 -17.22
C SER A 158 -22.01 15.99 -16.38
N ASP A 159 -21.74 15.33 -15.26
CA ASP A 159 -20.69 15.72 -14.34
C ASP A 159 -19.34 15.13 -14.75
N ARG A 160 -18.44 16.02 -15.19
CA ARG A 160 -17.05 15.68 -15.56
C ARG A 160 -16.05 15.99 -14.46
N SER A 161 -16.49 16.40 -13.27
CA SER A 161 -15.62 16.68 -12.13
C SER A 161 -15.22 15.36 -11.46
N GLY A 162 -14.32 14.61 -12.09
CA GLY A 162 -13.76 13.38 -11.55
C GLY A 162 -12.40 13.63 -10.91
N ASP A 163 -12.22 13.15 -9.68
CA ASP A 163 -10.88 13.05 -9.10
C ASP A 163 -10.28 11.69 -9.42
N ASN A 164 -9.50 11.64 -10.51
CA ASN A 164 -8.74 10.47 -10.95
C ASN A 164 -7.52 10.17 -10.06
N SER A 165 -7.45 10.69 -8.83
CA SER A 165 -6.34 10.48 -7.91
C SER A 165 -6.27 9.03 -7.40
N GLY A 166 -5.39 8.23 -8.02
CA GLY A 166 -4.95 6.95 -7.49
C GLY A 166 -3.90 7.20 -6.40
N GLY A 167 -4.31 7.27 -5.14
CA GLY A 167 -3.42 7.51 -3.99
C GLY A 167 -2.49 6.34 -3.63
N THR A 168 -2.14 5.49 -4.61
CA THR A 168 -1.28 4.30 -4.45
C THR A 168 0.06 4.69 -3.86
N VAL A 169 0.55 3.89 -2.92
CA VAL A 169 1.83 4.13 -2.26
C VAL A 169 2.89 3.15 -2.74
N GLY A 170 4.15 3.52 -2.60
CA GLY A 170 5.24 2.64 -3.00
C GLY A 170 6.61 3.13 -2.60
N ALA A 171 7.57 2.23 -2.67
CA ALA A 171 8.97 2.48 -2.35
C ALA A 171 9.91 1.70 -3.27
N VAL A 172 11.07 2.29 -3.55
CA VAL A 172 12.20 1.63 -4.22
C VAL A 172 13.45 1.86 -3.38
N ALA A 173 14.24 0.83 -3.15
CA ALA A 173 15.47 0.93 -2.39
C ALA A 173 16.64 0.26 -3.09
N ARG A 174 17.85 0.72 -2.73
CA ARG A 174 19.13 0.09 -3.05
C ARG A 174 19.93 -0.08 -1.76
N ASP A 175 20.42 -1.29 -1.51
CA ASP A 175 21.23 -1.60 -0.34
C ASP A 175 22.74 -1.36 -0.55
N HIS A 176 23.52 -1.58 0.51
CA HIS A 176 24.98 -1.41 0.49
C HIS A 176 25.71 -2.36 -0.47
N ALA A 177 25.12 -3.51 -0.76
CA ALA A 177 25.59 -4.49 -1.75
C ALA A 177 25.18 -4.11 -3.18
N GLY A 178 24.44 -3.02 -3.37
CA GLY A 178 23.97 -2.54 -4.66
C GLY A 178 22.76 -3.29 -5.21
N ARG A 179 22.05 -4.05 -4.35
CA ARG A 179 20.85 -4.80 -4.72
C ARG A 179 19.62 -3.90 -4.62
N PHE A 180 18.66 -4.11 -5.52
CA PHE A 180 17.45 -3.31 -5.59
C PHE A 180 16.22 -4.12 -5.18
N ALA A 181 15.23 -3.42 -4.63
CA ALA A 181 13.89 -3.95 -4.42
C ALA A 181 12.85 -2.84 -4.62
N ALA A 182 11.61 -3.25 -4.89
CA ALA A 182 10.48 -2.35 -5.01
C ALA A 182 9.24 -2.94 -4.34
N ALA A 183 8.39 -2.08 -3.76
CA ALA A 183 7.14 -2.44 -3.13
C ALA A 183 6.05 -1.42 -3.46
N THR A 184 4.81 -1.88 -3.63
CA THR A 184 3.63 -1.06 -3.91
C THR A 184 2.44 -1.59 -3.13
N SER A 185 1.58 -0.71 -2.63
CA SER A 185 0.30 -1.07 -1.99
C SER A 185 -0.79 -0.06 -2.34
N THR A 186 -2.04 -0.52 -2.46
CA THR A 186 -3.18 0.33 -2.82
C THR A 186 -4.51 -0.21 -2.33
N GLY A 187 -5.45 0.71 -2.04
CA GLY A 187 -6.88 0.42 -1.90
C GLY A 187 -7.65 0.47 -3.23
N GLY A 188 -6.95 0.65 -4.35
CA GLY A 188 -7.55 0.80 -5.67
C GLY A 188 -8.16 2.18 -5.89
N ILE A 189 -9.27 2.20 -6.63
CA ILE A 189 -10.06 3.40 -6.95
C ILE A 189 -11.52 3.17 -6.59
N VAL A 190 -12.26 4.28 -6.46
CA VAL A 190 -13.72 4.27 -6.32
C VAL A 190 -14.38 4.25 -7.70
#